data_AF-A0A418SSY3-F1
#
_entry.id   AF-A0A418SSY3-F1
#
_cell.length_a   1.000
_cell.length_b   1.000
_cell.length_c   1.000
_cell.angle_alpha   90.00
_cell.angle_beta   90.00
_cell.angle_gamma   90.00
#
_symmetry.space_group_name_H-M   'P 1'
#
loop_
_entity.id
_entity.type
_entity.pdbx_description
1 polymer ?
#
loop_
_entity_poly.entity_id
_entity_poly.type
_entity_poly.pdbx_seq_one_letter_code
_entity_poly.pdbx_strand_id
1 'polypeptide(L)'
;MVQRNETMAKRPEHQGVRSATAYAKTDAQYGAGTSPANALGTAAEEMSSPTDRENIRFNVLRNALYHTARRRTMERWNRIFNFLVIALGTAAVGNALVDWGVQAYWGGMAVAITGALQLVLDFGGQARNHQLLQRDYYLLLADIEEILEATEEQRASWQGRMIRITADEPPMLRAIDAKAYNDAIDATGYYDEDQRLVVSFWDRLAGSYWAFEGKQYPKICEIKAKKAMPET
;
A
#
# COMPACT_ATOMS: atom_id res chain seq x y z
N MET A 1 -36.95 1.82 50.69
CA MET A 1 -36.18 0.59 50.41
C MET A 1 -36.76 -0.02 49.13
N VAL A 2 -36.21 0.34 47.97
CA VAL A 2 -36.57 -0.25 46.65
C VAL A 2 -35.27 -0.37 45.89
N GLN A 3 -34.91 -1.61 45.56
CA GLN A 3 -33.64 -2.00 44.94
C GLN A 3 -33.57 -1.58 43.46
N ARG A 4 -32.41 -1.06 43.07
CA ARG A 4 -32.01 -0.71 41.70
C ARG A 4 -31.58 -2.00 40.99
N ASN A 5 -32.29 -2.40 39.93
CA ASN A 5 -31.84 -3.49 39.05
C ASN A 5 -30.91 -2.93 37.97
N GLU A 6 -29.61 -3.17 38.16
CA GLU A 6 -28.58 -3.00 37.13
C GLU A 6 -28.58 -4.23 36.22
N THR A 7 -28.90 -4.05 34.94
CA THR A 7 -28.64 -5.04 33.89
C THR A 7 -27.57 -4.48 32.97
N MET A 8 -26.31 -4.81 33.27
CA MET A 8 -25.18 -4.61 32.36
C MET A 8 -25.32 -5.59 31.18
N ALA A 9 -25.64 -5.05 30.01
CA ALA A 9 -25.49 -5.75 28.75
C ALA A 9 -23.99 -5.89 28.43
N LYS A 10 -23.49 -7.14 28.39
CA LYS A 10 -22.14 -7.48 27.93
C LYS A 10 -21.95 -7.04 26.47
N ARG A 11 -20.94 -6.20 26.22
CA ARG A 11 -20.44 -5.88 24.87
C ARG A 11 -19.78 -7.13 24.25
N PRO A 12 -19.99 -7.41 22.95
CA PRO A 12 -19.28 -8.47 22.26
C PRO A 12 -17.78 -8.13 22.10
N GLU A 13 -16.93 -9.13 22.34
CA GLU A 13 -15.49 -9.08 22.13
C GLU A 13 -15.16 -8.90 20.64
N HIS A 14 -14.43 -7.82 20.32
CA HIS A 14 -13.90 -7.58 18.99
C HIS A 14 -12.80 -8.59 18.65
N GLN A 15 -13.07 -9.48 17.69
CA GLN A 15 -12.05 -10.20 16.94
C GLN A 15 -11.26 -9.21 16.07
N GLY A 16 -10.21 -8.58 16.62
CA GLY A 16 -9.46 -7.52 15.93
C GLY A 16 -7.94 -7.57 16.10
N VAL A 17 -7.35 -8.69 16.53
CA VAL A 17 -5.93 -8.73 16.95
C VAL A 17 -5.00 -9.42 15.93
N ARG A 18 -5.48 -9.78 14.73
CA ARG A 18 -4.66 -10.46 13.71
C ARG A 18 -3.94 -9.54 12.71
N SER A 19 -4.26 -8.25 12.62
CA SER A 19 -3.66 -7.35 11.62
C SER A 19 -2.30 -6.78 12.04
N ALA A 20 -2.09 -6.48 13.33
CA ALA A 20 -0.85 -5.86 13.81
C ALA A 20 0.38 -6.79 13.72
N THR A 21 0.19 -8.11 13.91
CA THR A 21 1.28 -9.10 13.85
C THR A 21 1.78 -9.35 12.42
N ALA A 22 0.93 -9.13 11.41
CA ALA A 22 1.34 -9.24 10.01
C ALA A 22 2.27 -8.08 9.60
N TYR A 23 2.03 -6.88 10.13
CA TYR A 23 2.83 -5.68 9.84
C TYR A 23 4.24 -5.73 10.42
N ALA A 24 4.39 -6.17 11.67
CA ALA A 24 5.70 -6.38 12.28
C ALA A 24 6.56 -7.40 11.51
N LYS A 25 5.91 -8.38 10.85
CA LYS A 25 6.60 -9.37 10.02
C LYS A 25 7.05 -8.80 8.68
N THR A 26 6.28 -7.91 8.05
CA THR A 26 6.71 -7.20 6.83
C THR A 26 7.86 -6.22 7.07
N ASP A 27 7.89 -5.52 8.21
CA ASP A 27 9.03 -4.68 8.58
C ASP A 27 10.27 -5.50 8.95
N ALA A 28 10.10 -6.70 9.51
CA ALA A 28 11.20 -7.67 9.65
C ALA A 28 11.61 -8.34 8.32
N GLN A 29 10.72 -8.37 7.32
CA GLN A 29 10.93 -9.03 6.02
C GLN A 29 11.57 -8.09 4.98
N TYR A 30 11.47 -6.77 5.16
CA TYR A 30 12.16 -5.76 4.34
C TYR A 30 13.16 -4.91 5.12
N GLY A 31 13.10 -4.93 6.44
CA GLY A 31 14.09 -4.32 7.32
C GLY A 31 15.47 -4.89 7.02
N ALA A 32 16.49 -4.10 7.29
CA ALA A 32 17.91 -4.41 7.18
C ALA A 32 18.29 -5.64 8.02
N GLY A 33 17.84 -6.82 7.57
CA GLY A 33 18.27 -8.11 8.06
C GLY A 33 19.72 -8.25 7.68
N THR A 34 20.57 -8.16 8.69
CA THR A 34 21.98 -8.54 8.62
C THR A 34 22.07 -9.95 8.04
N SER A 35 22.51 -10.03 6.78
CA SER A 35 22.80 -11.30 6.13
C SER A 35 23.86 -12.04 6.96
N PRO A 36 23.67 -13.33 7.29
CA PRO A 36 24.63 -14.11 8.07
C PRO A 36 25.94 -14.41 7.29
N ALA A 37 26.16 -13.81 6.13
CA ALA A 37 27.34 -14.02 5.29
C ALA A 37 28.58 -13.17 5.68
N ASN A 38 28.46 -12.19 6.57
CA ASN A 38 29.56 -11.27 6.90
C ASN A 38 30.42 -11.70 8.12
N ALA A 39 30.72 -12.99 8.26
CA ALA A 39 31.57 -13.48 9.36
C ALA A 39 33.09 -13.44 9.07
N LEU A 40 33.53 -13.03 7.88
CA LEU A 40 34.95 -13.03 7.50
C LEU A 40 35.28 -11.84 6.60
N GLY A 41 35.64 -10.71 7.21
CA GLY A 41 36.10 -9.52 6.48
C GLY A 41 36.48 -8.39 7.44
N THR A 42 37.75 -8.32 7.78
CA THR A 42 38.35 -7.28 8.62
C THR A 42 38.54 -5.96 7.85
N ALA A 43 38.02 -4.86 8.42
CA ALA A 43 38.52 -3.48 8.28
C ALA A 43 38.43 -2.73 6.93
N ALA A 44 37.45 -3.00 6.06
CA ALA A 44 37.11 -2.09 4.96
C ALA A 44 35.59 -2.01 4.75
N GLU A 45 35.08 -0.78 4.70
CA GLU A 45 33.67 -0.34 4.57
C GLU A 45 32.82 -0.41 5.85
N GLU A 46 32.81 0.70 6.60
CA GLU A 46 31.60 1.18 7.30
C GLU A 46 30.51 1.42 6.23
N MET A 47 29.92 0.35 5.70
CA MET A 47 28.64 0.45 5.01
C MET A 47 27.61 0.67 6.11
N SER A 48 27.41 1.94 6.49
CA SER A 48 26.63 2.29 7.69
C SER A 48 25.21 1.77 7.52
N SER A 49 24.85 0.76 8.31
CA SER A 49 23.45 0.36 8.48
C SER A 49 22.61 1.62 8.73
N PRO A 50 21.46 1.79 8.05
CA PRO A 50 20.60 2.94 8.26
C PRO A 50 20.30 3.11 9.76
N THR A 51 20.42 4.34 10.23
CA THR A 51 20.08 4.70 11.61
C THR A 51 18.60 4.39 11.88
N ASP A 52 18.23 4.23 13.15
CA ASP A 52 16.83 3.98 13.52
C ASP A 52 15.88 5.08 12.99
N ARG A 53 16.34 6.34 12.97
CA ARG A 53 15.60 7.46 12.38
C ARG A 53 15.38 7.25 10.89
N GLU A 54 16.41 6.87 10.14
CA GLU A 54 16.33 6.64 8.70
C GLU A 54 15.41 5.46 8.36
N ASN A 55 15.44 4.40 9.17
CA ASN A 55 14.52 3.27 9.01
C ASN A 55 13.05 3.69 9.19
N ILE A 56 12.75 4.47 10.23
CA ILE A 56 11.40 5.01 10.46
C ILE A 56 11.00 5.93 9.30
N ARG A 57 11.87 6.87 8.92
CA ARG A 57 11.67 7.80 7.80
C ARG A 57 11.36 7.05 6.50
N PHE A 58 12.15 6.04 6.17
CA PHE A 58 11.99 5.22 4.98
C PHE A 58 10.64 4.49 4.98
N ASN A 59 10.27 3.85 6.10
CA ASN A 59 8.99 3.14 6.21
C ASN A 59 7.78 4.08 6.09
N VAL A 60 7.85 5.25 6.74
CA VAL A 60 6.81 6.30 6.64
C VAL A 60 6.67 6.77 5.19
N LEU A 61 7.77 7.03 4.49
CA LEU A 61 7.75 7.43 3.08
C LEU A 61 7.22 6.32 2.17
N ARG A 62 7.64 5.07 2.36
CA ARG A 62 7.13 3.89 1.63
C ARG A 62 5.61 3.81 1.75
N ASN A 63 5.07 3.92 2.96
CA ASN A 63 3.62 3.86 3.19
C ASN A 63 2.90 5.06 2.54
N ALA A 64 3.47 6.27 2.58
CA ALA A 64 2.93 7.43 1.88
C ALA A 64 2.85 7.22 0.35
N LEU A 65 3.90 6.66 -0.25
CA LEU A 65 3.98 6.35 -1.67
C LEU A 65 3.01 5.21 -2.06
N TYR A 66 2.87 4.19 -1.22
CA TYR A 66 1.89 3.11 -1.38
C TYR A 66 0.47 3.67 -1.48
N HIS A 67 0.08 4.51 -0.51
CA HIS A 67 -1.25 5.11 -0.52
C HIS A 67 -1.46 6.10 -1.67
N THR A 68 -0.40 6.79 -2.11
CA THR A 68 -0.44 7.61 -3.33
C THR A 68 -0.76 6.76 -4.56
N ALA A 69 -0.11 5.61 -4.72
CA ALA A 69 -0.34 4.71 -5.84
C ALA A 69 -1.75 4.08 -5.81
N ARG A 70 -2.21 3.67 -4.62
CA ARG A 70 -3.58 3.16 -4.41
C ARG A 70 -4.62 4.22 -4.76
N ARG A 71 -4.49 5.44 -4.24
CA ARG A 71 -5.39 6.56 -4.55
C ARG A 71 -5.49 6.80 -6.05
N ARG A 72 -4.36 6.95 -6.75
CA ARG A 72 -4.33 7.20 -8.20
C ARG A 72 -5.04 6.10 -8.99
N THR A 73 -4.91 4.85 -8.55
CA THR A 73 -5.59 3.71 -9.18
C THR A 73 -7.11 3.84 -9.00
N MET A 74 -7.59 4.06 -7.78
CA MET A 74 -9.03 4.21 -7.49
C MET A 74 -9.63 5.43 -8.19
N GLU A 75 -8.93 6.57 -8.21
CA GLU A 75 -9.34 7.76 -8.96
C GLU A 75 -9.43 7.51 -10.47
N ARG A 76 -8.53 6.69 -11.02
CA ARG A 76 -8.59 6.30 -12.44
C ARG A 76 -9.86 5.49 -12.71
N TRP A 77 -10.17 4.50 -11.86
CA TRP A 77 -11.38 3.69 -12.02
C TRP A 77 -12.66 4.50 -11.85
N ASN A 78 -12.71 5.39 -10.85
CA ASN A 78 -13.84 6.30 -10.69
C ASN A 78 -14.08 7.14 -11.95
N ARG A 79 -13.01 7.67 -12.57
CA ARG A 79 -13.12 8.45 -13.82
C ARG A 79 -13.54 7.59 -15.01
N ILE A 80 -13.04 6.37 -15.13
CA ILE A 80 -13.43 5.43 -16.19
C ILE A 80 -14.92 5.10 -16.09
N PHE A 81 -15.43 4.76 -14.91
CA PHE A 81 -16.84 4.42 -14.72
C PHE A 81 -17.75 5.62 -14.97
N ASN A 82 -17.41 6.81 -14.46
CA ASN A 82 -18.13 8.04 -14.80
C ASN A 82 -18.19 8.28 -16.31
N PHE A 83 -17.05 8.12 -16.99
CA PHE A 83 -16.99 8.25 -18.44
C PHE A 83 -17.88 7.22 -19.15
N LEU A 84 -17.84 5.95 -18.75
CA LEU A 84 -18.66 4.89 -19.33
C LEU A 84 -20.15 5.16 -19.16
N VAL A 85 -20.60 5.60 -17.98
CA VAL A 85 -22.01 5.97 -17.74
C VAL A 85 -22.44 7.08 -18.69
N ILE A 86 -21.63 8.14 -18.83
CA ILE A 86 -21.94 9.28 -19.71
C ILE A 86 -21.94 8.85 -21.18
N ALA A 87 -20.92 8.10 -21.61
CA ALA A 87 -20.78 7.65 -23.00
C ALA A 87 -21.91 6.71 -23.39
N LEU A 88 -22.22 5.71 -22.56
CA LEU A 88 -23.32 4.76 -22.78
C LEU A 88 -24.68 5.48 -22.76
N GLY A 89 -24.88 6.43 -21.83
CA GLY A 89 -26.11 7.21 -21.75
C GLY A 89 -26.33 8.06 -22.99
N THR A 90 -25.27 8.73 -23.46
CA THR A 90 -25.30 9.53 -24.68
C THR A 90 -25.57 8.68 -25.91
N ALA A 91 -24.91 7.52 -26.03
CA ALA A 91 -25.10 6.59 -27.14
C ALA A 91 -26.52 5.99 -27.16
N ALA A 92 -27.10 5.70 -26.00
CA ALA A 92 -28.46 5.19 -25.88
C ALA A 92 -29.51 6.22 -26.29
N VAL A 93 -29.36 7.49 -25.86
CA VAL A 93 -30.28 8.58 -26.22
C VAL A 93 -30.14 9.00 -27.68
N GLY A 94 -28.91 9.00 -28.20
CA GLY A 94 -28.62 9.41 -29.58
C GLY A 94 -28.94 8.37 -30.65
N ASN A 95 -29.50 7.21 -30.29
CA ASN A 95 -29.75 6.07 -31.18
C ASN A 95 -28.53 5.55 -31.96
N ALA A 96 -27.30 5.97 -31.63
CA ALA A 96 -26.08 5.53 -32.30
C ALA A 96 -25.89 4.00 -32.24
N LEU A 97 -26.42 3.36 -31.19
CA LEU A 97 -26.43 1.91 -31.04
C LEU A 97 -27.43 1.22 -31.99
N VAL A 98 -28.54 1.87 -32.31
CA VAL A 98 -29.58 1.35 -33.22
C VAL A 98 -29.05 1.27 -34.65
N ASP A 99 -28.22 2.25 -35.06
CA ASP A 99 -27.56 2.25 -36.37
C ASP A 99 -26.62 1.04 -36.56
N TRP A 100 -26.16 0.41 -35.46
CA TRP A 100 -25.38 -0.82 -35.45
C TRP A 100 -26.22 -2.08 -35.16
N GLY A 101 -27.55 -1.98 -35.23
CA GLY A 101 -28.47 -3.09 -35.00
C GLY A 101 -28.67 -3.46 -33.53
N VAL A 102 -28.17 -2.66 -32.59
CA VAL A 102 -28.35 -2.89 -31.16
C VAL A 102 -29.63 -2.20 -30.69
N GLN A 103 -30.53 -2.98 -30.08
CA GLN A 103 -31.80 -2.46 -29.57
C GLN A 103 -31.57 -1.50 -28.38
N ALA A 104 -32.32 -0.40 -28.34
CA ALA A 104 -32.09 0.72 -27.40
C ALA A 104 -32.10 0.31 -25.90
N TYR A 105 -32.87 -0.71 -25.52
CA TYR A 105 -32.91 -1.17 -24.13
C TYR A 105 -31.57 -1.76 -23.65
N TRP A 106 -30.74 -2.32 -24.55
CA TRP A 106 -29.40 -2.79 -24.18
C TRP A 106 -28.50 -1.64 -23.76
N GLY A 107 -28.63 -0.48 -24.41
CA GLY A 107 -27.93 0.75 -24.02
C GLY A 107 -28.35 1.20 -22.61
N GLY A 108 -29.66 1.29 -22.36
CA GLY A 108 -30.19 1.62 -21.04
C GLY A 108 -29.75 0.63 -19.93
N MET A 109 -29.75 -0.66 -20.25
CA MET A 109 -29.29 -1.70 -19.33
C MET A 109 -27.79 -1.58 -19.02
N ALA A 110 -26.95 -1.32 -20.03
CA ALA A 110 -25.51 -1.11 -19.84
C ALA A 110 -25.21 0.11 -18.95
N VAL A 111 -25.94 1.21 -19.14
CA VAL A 111 -25.85 2.41 -18.29
C VAL A 111 -26.21 2.07 -16.84
N ALA A 112 -27.35 1.40 -16.63
CA ALA A 112 -27.83 1.05 -15.30
C ALA A 112 -26.85 0.13 -14.56
N ILE A 113 -26.35 -0.92 -15.22
CA ILE A 113 -25.36 -1.84 -14.64
C ILE A 113 -24.06 -1.12 -14.30
N THR A 114 -23.55 -0.28 -15.21
CA THR A 114 -22.29 0.45 -14.99
C THR A 114 -22.42 1.41 -13.82
N GLY A 115 -23.53 2.17 -13.74
CA GLY A 115 -23.81 3.07 -12.62
C GLY A 115 -23.97 2.33 -11.29
N ALA A 116 -24.66 1.20 -11.29
CA ALA A 116 -24.80 0.36 -10.10
C ALA A 116 -23.45 -0.20 -9.62
N LEU A 117 -22.61 -0.71 -10.53
CA LEU A 117 -21.26 -1.18 -10.21
C LEU A 117 -20.39 -0.06 -9.63
N GLN A 118 -20.44 1.14 -10.22
CA GLN A 118 -19.70 2.29 -9.72
C GLN A 118 -20.08 2.63 -8.27
N LEU A 119 -21.39 2.59 -7.96
CA LEU A 119 -21.91 2.88 -6.63
C LEU A 119 -21.51 1.81 -5.62
N VAL A 120 -21.66 0.53 -5.97
CA VAL A 120 -21.36 -0.60 -5.06
C VAL A 120 -19.87 -0.73 -4.79
N LEU A 121 -19.02 -0.52 -5.79
CA LEU A 121 -17.56 -0.61 -5.62
C LEU A 121 -16.98 0.62 -4.92
N ASP A 122 -17.68 1.75 -4.90
CA ASP A 122 -17.29 2.99 -4.21
C ASP A 122 -15.82 3.40 -4.42
N PHE A 123 -15.38 3.46 -5.68
CA PHE A 123 -14.00 3.87 -6.01
C PHE A 123 -13.68 5.28 -5.49
N GLY A 124 -14.69 6.16 -5.41
CA GLY A 124 -14.54 7.51 -4.87
C GLY A 124 -14.24 7.53 -3.36
N GLY A 125 -15.00 6.77 -2.57
CA GLY A 125 -14.75 6.62 -1.14
C GLY A 125 -13.41 5.95 -0.85
N GLN A 126 -13.07 4.87 -1.58
CA GLN A 126 -11.77 4.21 -1.44
C GLN A 126 -10.59 5.14 -1.76
N ALA A 127 -10.68 5.96 -2.81
CA ALA A 127 -9.66 6.95 -3.13
C ALA A 127 -9.48 7.97 -2.00
N ARG A 128 -10.58 8.44 -1.40
CA ARG A 128 -10.56 9.39 -0.28
C ARG A 128 -9.92 8.79 0.96
N ASN A 129 -10.21 7.54 1.29
CA ASN A 129 -9.58 6.84 2.41
C ASN A 129 -8.05 6.78 2.24
N HIS A 130 -7.60 6.39 1.05
CA HIS A 130 -6.16 6.40 0.74
C HIS A 130 -5.55 7.80 0.70
N GLN A 131 -6.31 8.84 0.33
CA GLN A 131 -5.85 10.24 0.43
C GLN A 131 -5.62 10.67 1.88
N LEU A 132 -6.49 10.28 2.80
CA LEU A 132 -6.36 10.60 4.23
C LEU A 132 -5.11 9.93 4.81
N LEU A 133 -4.95 8.62 4.58
CA LEU A 133 -3.76 7.87 5.01
C LEU A 133 -2.47 8.45 4.41
N GLN A 134 -2.48 8.76 3.11
CA GLN A 134 -1.37 9.43 2.43
C GLN A 134 -0.99 10.74 3.15
N ARG A 135 -1.98 11.59 3.44
CA ARG A 135 -1.75 12.86 4.13
C ARG A 135 -1.13 12.63 5.51
N ASP A 136 -1.69 11.72 6.28
CA ASP A 136 -1.27 11.48 7.65
C ASP A 136 0.17 10.93 7.72
N TYR A 137 0.56 10.09 6.75
CA TYR A 137 1.95 9.67 6.58
C TYR A 137 2.88 10.81 6.17
N TYR A 138 2.49 11.69 5.24
CA TYR A 138 3.33 12.84 4.89
C TYR A 138 3.47 13.87 6.01
N LEU A 139 2.44 14.04 6.84
CA LEU A 139 2.54 14.86 8.05
C LEU A 139 3.53 14.25 9.04
N LEU A 140 3.44 12.93 9.30
CA LEU A 140 4.43 12.25 10.14
C LEU A 140 5.85 12.33 9.54
N LEU A 141 5.99 12.25 8.22
CA LEU A 141 7.28 12.41 7.55
C LEU A 141 7.85 13.81 7.78
N ALA A 142 7.03 14.86 7.65
CA ALA A 142 7.44 16.24 7.93
C ALA A 142 7.96 16.37 9.38
N ASP A 143 7.23 15.82 10.35
CA ASP A 143 7.64 15.85 11.76
C ASP A 143 8.99 15.12 12.01
N ILE A 144 9.33 14.11 11.21
CA ILE A 144 10.63 13.41 11.27
C ILE A 144 11.74 14.27 10.64
N GLU A 145 11.43 15.02 9.58
CA GLU A 145 12.40 15.88 8.88
C GLU A 145 12.71 17.16 9.65
N GLU A 146 11.78 17.65 10.46
CA GLU A 146 12.00 18.81 11.34
C GLU A 146 13.10 18.58 12.38
N ILE A 147 13.40 17.33 12.71
CA ILE A 147 14.40 16.95 13.72
C ILE A 147 15.50 16.11 13.07
N LEU A 148 16.67 16.73 12.86
CA LEU A 148 17.84 16.08 12.26
C LEU A 148 18.44 15.02 13.18
N GLU A 149 18.64 15.36 14.46
CA GLU A 149 19.17 14.48 15.50
C GLU A 149 18.06 14.14 16.51
N ALA A 150 17.49 12.96 16.37
CA ALA A 150 16.36 12.53 17.19
C ALA A 150 16.81 11.90 18.51
N THR A 151 16.12 12.18 19.61
CA THR A 151 16.24 11.41 20.86
C THR A 151 15.51 10.06 20.76
N GLU A 152 15.74 9.16 21.72
CA GLU A 152 15.03 7.87 21.78
C GLU A 152 13.51 8.07 21.96
N GLU A 153 13.10 9.03 22.79
CA GLU A 153 11.70 9.33 23.04
C GLU A 153 10.99 9.85 21.78
N GLN A 154 11.68 10.67 20.98
CA GLN A 154 11.15 11.16 19.70
C GLN A 154 10.98 10.00 18.71
N ARG A 155 11.98 9.11 18.60
CA ARG A 155 11.88 7.92 17.74
C ARG A 155 10.72 7.00 18.17
N ALA A 156 10.59 6.74 19.47
CA ALA A 156 9.49 5.94 20.01
C ALA A 156 8.12 6.59 19.75
N SER A 157 8.02 7.91 19.87
CA SER A 157 6.81 8.68 19.55
C SER A 157 6.42 8.55 18.08
N TRP A 158 7.38 8.70 17.16
CA TRP A 158 7.13 8.53 15.72
C TRP A 158 6.71 7.11 15.37
N GLN A 159 7.35 6.09 15.92
CA GLN A 159 6.94 4.69 15.75
C GLN A 159 5.51 4.46 16.25
N GLY A 160 5.19 4.97 17.45
CA GLY A 160 3.83 4.88 17.99
C GLY A 160 2.79 5.57 17.12
N ARG A 161 3.13 6.71 16.49
CA ARG A 161 2.26 7.38 15.52
C ARG A 161 2.10 6.60 14.24
N MET A 162 3.18 6.03 13.71
CA MET A 162 3.14 5.16 12.54
C MET A 162 2.18 3.99 12.76
N ILE A 163 2.32 3.26 13.88
CA ILE A 163 1.45 2.13 14.24
C ILE A 163 -0.02 2.56 14.31
N ARG A 164 -0.31 3.75 14.86
CA ARG A 164 -1.68 4.29 14.90
C ARG A 164 -2.25 4.52 13.51
N ILE A 165 -1.47 5.08 12.58
CA ILE A 165 -1.90 5.26 11.18
C ILE A 165 -2.12 3.88 10.53
N THR A 166 -1.21 2.94 10.74
CA THR A 166 -1.28 1.58 10.20
C THR A 166 -2.51 0.80 10.70
N ALA A 167 -3.02 1.10 11.89
CA ALA A 167 -4.21 0.44 12.43
C ALA A 167 -5.47 0.65 11.57
N ASP A 168 -5.53 1.77 10.85
CA ASP A 168 -6.65 2.13 9.97
C ASP A 168 -6.45 1.65 8.52
N GLU A 169 -5.35 0.94 8.22
CA GLU A 169 -5.03 0.52 6.87
C GLU A 169 -5.85 -0.70 6.40
N PRO A 170 -6.36 -0.68 5.16
CA PRO A 170 -6.87 -1.88 4.53
C PRO A 170 -5.72 -2.85 4.20
N PRO A 171 -6.01 -4.13 3.92
CA PRO A 171 -5.00 -5.12 3.55
C PRO A 171 -4.04 -4.64 2.46
N MET A 172 -2.76 -4.89 2.68
CA MET A 172 -1.69 -4.45 1.80
C MET A 172 -1.64 -5.25 0.50
N LEU A 173 -1.51 -4.56 -0.63
CA LEU A 173 -1.26 -5.19 -1.93
C LEU A 173 0.24 -5.27 -2.19
N ARG A 174 0.79 -6.49 -2.11
CA ARG A 174 2.22 -6.75 -2.11
C ARG A 174 2.96 -6.19 -3.32
N ALA A 175 2.36 -6.22 -4.51
CA ALA A 175 2.98 -5.69 -5.72
C ALA A 175 3.09 -4.16 -5.71
N ILE A 176 2.09 -3.46 -5.17
CA ILE A 176 2.12 -2.01 -5.03
C ILE A 176 3.08 -1.60 -3.94
N ASP A 177 3.09 -2.32 -2.82
CA ASP A 177 4.04 -2.12 -1.73
C ASP A 177 5.49 -2.28 -2.23
N ALA A 178 5.78 -3.33 -3.00
CA ALA A 178 7.10 -3.52 -3.60
C ALA A 178 7.49 -2.39 -4.56
N LYS A 179 6.53 -1.84 -5.31
CA LYS A 179 6.76 -0.64 -6.13
C LYS A 179 7.03 0.59 -5.25
N ALA A 180 6.26 0.80 -4.19
CA ALA A 180 6.43 1.93 -3.27
C ALA A 180 7.76 1.86 -2.53
N TYR A 181 8.24 0.66 -2.20
CA TYR A 181 9.57 0.41 -1.67
C TYR A 181 10.66 0.86 -2.64
N ASN A 182 10.56 0.49 -3.92
CA ASN A 182 11.50 0.95 -4.95
C ASN A 182 11.46 2.46 -5.13
N ASP A 183 10.27 3.05 -5.17
CA ASP A 183 10.09 4.51 -5.28
C ASP A 183 10.70 5.22 -4.03
N ALA A 184 10.65 4.59 -2.84
CA ALA A 184 11.27 5.12 -1.62
C ALA A 184 12.80 4.98 -1.63
N ILE A 185 13.36 3.89 -2.18
CA ILE A 185 14.81 3.77 -2.43
C ILE A 185 15.27 4.93 -3.31
N ASP A 186 14.60 5.11 -4.45
CA ASP A 186 14.94 6.15 -5.43
C ASP A 186 14.84 7.57 -4.82
N ALA A 187 13.89 7.78 -3.89
CA ALA A 187 13.67 9.09 -3.26
C ALA A 187 14.61 9.39 -2.08
N THR A 188 15.09 8.36 -1.37
CA THR A 188 15.91 8.55 -0.16
C THR A 188 17.40 8.51 -0.43
N GLY A 189 17.85 7.73 -1.41
CA GLY A 189 19.27 7.61 -1.77
C GLY A 189 20.14 6.90 -0.73
N TYR A 190 19.57 6.31 0.32
CA TYR A 190 20.33 5.59 1.35
C TYR A 190 20.66 4.14 0.99
N TYR A 191 19.86 3.55 0.10
CA TYR A 191 20.02 2.17 -0.32
C TYR A 191 20.52 2.14 -1.76
N ASP A 192 21.42 1.20 -2.04
CA ASP A 192 21.89 0.95 -3.39
C ASP A 192 20.75 0.49 -4.32
N GLU A 193 20.90 0.78 -5.61
CA GLU A 193 19.93 0.37 -6.63
C GLU A 193 19.73 -1.16 -6.71
N ASP A 194 20.69 -1.93 -6.21
CA ASP A 194 20.61 -3.39 -6.19
C ASP A 194 19.66 -3.94 -5.10
N GLN A 195 19.23 -3.10 -4.16
CA GLN A 195 18.24 -3.43 -3.14
C GLN A 195 16.81 -3.37 -3.67
N ARG A 196 16.61 -2.89 -4.90
CA ARG A 196 15.29 -2.82 -5.53
C ARG A 196 14.67 -4.20 -5.68
N LEU A 197 13.36 -4.26 -5.45
CA LEU A 197 12.54 -5.45 -5.60
C LEU A 197 12.15 -5.63 -7.07
N VAL A 198 12.32 -6.85 -7.56
CA VAL A 198 11.93 -7.21 -8.93
C VAL A 198 10.48 -7.66 -8.96
N VAL A 199 9.60 -6.74 -9.39
CA VAL A 199 8.17 -7.02 -9.60
C VAL A 199 7.94 -7.40 -11.06
N SER A 200 7.36 -8.58 -11.30
CA SER A 200 7.05 -9.08 -12.65
C SER A 200 5.98 -8.24 -13.34
N PHE A 201 5.96 -8.23 -14.68
CA PHE A 201 4.99 -7.46 -15.46
C PHE A 201 3.54 -7.82 -15.12
N TRP A 202 3.23 -9.11 -14.97
CA TRP A 202 1.89 -9.58 -14.61
C TRP A 202 1.48 -9.14 -13.21
N ASP A 203 2.41 -9.14 -12.26
CA ASP A 203 2.16 -8.66 -10.90
C ASP A 203 1.91 -7.14 -10.88
N ARG A 204 2.57 -6.38 -11.76
CA ARG A 204 2.30 -4.93 -11.90
C ARG A 204 0.90 -4.66 -12.44
N LEU A 205 0.41 -5.49 -13.35
CA LEU A 205 -0.91 -5.33 -13.96
C LEU A 205 -2.04 -5.81 -13.02
N ALA A 206 -1.90 -7.01 -12.46
CA ALA A 206 -2.93 -7.62 -11.61
C ALA A 206 -2.84 -7.17 -10.13
N GLY A 207 -1.68 -6.69 -9.70
CA GLY A 207 -1.40 -6.33 -8.30
C GLY A 207 -2.13 -5.09 -7.81
N SER A 208 -2.84 -4.38 -8.68
CA SER A 208 -3.82 -3.37 -8.28
C SER A 208 -5.06 -3.94 -7.60
N TYR A 209 -5.32 -5.24 -7.79
CA TYR A 209 -6.54 -5.91 -7.34
C TYR A 209 -6.28 -7.18 -6.54
N TRP A 210 -5.20 -7.89 -6.83
CA TRP A 210 -4.84 -9.10 -6.13
C TRP A 210 -3.75 -8.83 -5.07
N ALA A 211 -3.97 -9.31 -3.85
CA ALA A 211 -3.05 -9.07 -2.74
C ALA A 211 -1.71 -9.83 -2.89
N PHE A 212 -1.73 -11.00 -3.54
CA PHE A 212 -0.60 -11.94 -3.62
C PHE A 212 -0.03 -12.27 -2.22
N GLU A 213 -0.90 -12.66 -1.29
CA GLU A 213 -0.51 -13.01 0.08
C GLU A 213 0.63 -14.03 0.08
N GLY A 214 1.64 -13.80 0.93
CA GLY A 214 2.81 -14.67 1.06
C GLY A 214 3.85 -14.56 -0.07
N LYS A 215 3.58 -13.82 -1.15
CA LYS A 215 4.57 -13.64 -2.23
C LYS A 215 5.71 -12.72 -1.78
N GLN A 216 6.93 -13.25 -1.90
CA GLN A 216 8.16 -12.51 -1.67
C GLN A 216 8.75 -12.10 -3.02
N TYR A 217 9.09 -10.82 -3.16
CA TYR A 217 9.77 -10.32 -4.34
C TYR A 217 11.27 -10.34 -4.07
N PRO A 218 12.07 -11.01 -4.91
CA PRO A 218 13.52 -11.04 -4.71
C PRO A 218 14.12 -9.67 -5.02
N LYS A 219 15.20 -9.34 -4.32
CA LYS A 219 16.03 -8.16 -4.61
C LYS A 219 16.94 -8.41 -5.81
N ILE A 220 17.40 -7.35 -6.48
CA ILE A 220 18.34 -7.49 -7.61
C ILE A 220 19.66 -8.14 -7.17
N CYS A 221 20.18 -7.78 -6.00
CA CYS A 221 21.40 -8.38 -5.43
C CYS A 221 21.27 -9.90 -5.22
N GLU A 222 20.11 -10.37 -4.74
CA GLU A 222 19.84 -11.80 -4.54
C GLU A 222 19.80 -12.58 -5.87
N ILE A 223 19.21 -11.98 -6.91
CA ILE A 223 19.17 -12.58 -8.24
C ILE A 223 20.59 -12.65 -8.83
N LYS A 224 21.38 -11.57 -8.68
CA LYS A 224 22.78 -11.54 -9.11
C LYS A 224 23.60 -12.62 -8.38
N ALA A 225 23.43 -12.75 -7.06
CA ALA A 225 24.11 -13.76 -6.25
C ALA A 225 23.76 -15.19 -6.68
N LYS A 226 22.46 -15.49 -6.90
CA LYS A 226 22.02 -16.80 -7.40
C LYS A 226 22.61 -17.13 -8.77
N LYS A 227 22.71 -16.15 -9.67
CA LYS A 227 23.30 -16.35 -11.00
C LYS A 227 24.82 -16.58 -10.94
N ALA A 228 25.51 -16.07 -9.93
CA ALA A 228 26.94 -16.21 -9.74
C ALA A 228 27.36 -17.57 -9.14
N MET A 229 26.41 -18.34 -8.58
CA MET A 229 26.64 -19.69 -8.08
C MET A 229 26.17 -20.71 -9.13
N PRO A 230 27.06 -21.27 -9.98
CA PRO A 230 26.69 -22.36 -10.86
C PRO A 230 26.30 -23.58 -10.01
N GLU A 231 25.09 -24.12 -10.24
CA GLU A 231 24.62 -25.35 -9.60
C GLU A 231 25.61 -26.48 -9.90
N THR A 232 26.27 -27.00 -8.87
CA THR A 232 27.12 -28.20 -8.90
C THR A 232 26.30 -29.44 -8.61
#